data_AF-A0A6G9CQ44-F1
#
_entry.id   AF-A0A6G9CQ44-F1
#
_cell.length_a   1.000
_cell.length_b   1.000
_cell.length_c   1.000
_cell.angle_alpha   90.00
_cell.angle_beta   90.00
_cell.angle_gamma   90.00
#
_symmetry.space_group_name_H-M   'P 1'
#
loop_
_entity.id
_entity.type
_entity.pdbx_description
1 polymer ?
#
loop_
_entity_poly.entity_id
_entity_poly.type
_entity_poly.pdbx_seq_one_letter_code
_entity_poly.pdbx_strand_id
1 'polypeptide(L)'
;MPPITTTPSEVPIGAPATTNGLSAQKLSTASGTVVSVSNSSGTEVYRGTVDADAVLHWLTGTDQLYVITSGGVIVIDTSAGVWAESPAPSELPDEIKALVP
;
A
#
# COMPACT_ATOMS: atom_id res chain seq x y z
N MET A 1 -22.45 -27.45 16.84
CA MET A 1 -21.24 -26.60 16.85
C MET A 1 -21.54 -25.40 15.96
N PRO A 2 -21.52 -24.15 16.46
CA PRO A 2 -21.68 -23.01 15.57
C PRO A 2 -20.46 -22.94 14.64
N PRO A 3 -20.60 -22.47 13.39
CA PRO A 3 -19.43 -22.18 12.57
C PRO A 3 -18.63 -21.09 13.29
N ILE A 4 -17.39 -21.39 13.66
CA ILE A 4 -16.44 -20.34 13.98
C ILE A 4 -16.20 -19.59 12.68
N THR A 5 -16.78 -18.41 12.56
CA THR A 5 -16.30 -17.43 11.59
C THR A 5 -14.92 -17.02 12.09
N THR A 6 -13.89 -17.77 11.70
CA THR A 6 -12.52 -17.33 11.87
C THR A 6 -12.39 -16.11 10.97
N THR A 7 -12.65 -14.93 11.53
CA THR A 7 -12.23 -13.67 10.90
C THR A 7 -10.78 -13.90 10.51
N PRO A 8 -10.41 -13.80 9.23
CA PRO A 8 -9.01 -13.95 8.86
C PRO A 8 -8.23 -12.97 9.74
N SER A 9 -7.33 -13.48 10.57
CA SER A 9 -6.48 -12.62 11.41
C SER A 9 -5.52 -11.92 10.49
N GLU A 10 -5.93 -10.76 9.98
CA GLU A 10 -5.09 -9.87 9.23
C GLU A 10 -4.21 -9.12 10.24
N VAL A 11 -2.90 -9.36 10.17
CA VAL A 11 -1.95 -8.79 11.12
C VAL A 11 -1.25 -7.60 10.46
N PRO A 12 -1.33 -6.38 11.00
CA PRO A 12 -0.60 -5.25 10.44
C PRO A 12 0.92 -5.50 10.47
N ILE A 13 1.57 -5.29 9.32
CA ILE A 13 3.01 -5.44 9.14
C ILE A 13 3.66 -4.07 9.12
N GLY A 14 4.42 -3.77 10.18
CA GLY A 14 5.12 -2.49 10.28
C GLY A 14 4.19 -1.30 10.50
N ALA A 15 4.76 -0.10 10.38
CA ALA A 15 4.02 1.14 10.57
C ALA A 15 3.14 1.45 9.35
N PRO A 16 1.93 1.99 9.55
CA PRO A 16 1.15 2.56 8.46
C PRO A 16 1.89 3.76 7.87
N ALA A 17 1.99 3.82 6.55
CA ALA A 17 2.42 5.01 5.86
C ALA A 17 1.22 5.98 5.80
N THR A 18 1.35 7.19 6.30
CA THR A 18 0.29 8.20 6.24
C THR A 18 0.73 9.40 5.43
N THR A 19 -0.19 9.99 4.66
CA THR A 19 0.02 11.24 3.91
C THR A 19 -1.29 11.97 3.83
N ASN A 20 -1.33 13.31 3.80
CA ASN A 20 -2.50 14.13 3.42
C ASN A 20 -3.93 13.61 3.77
N GLY A 21 -4.11 12.92 4.91
CA GLY A 21 -5.36 12.26 5.30
C GLY A 21 -5.57 10.82 4.80
N LEU A 22 -4.70 10.26 3.96
CA LEU A 22 -4.63 8.86 3.56
C LEU A 22 -3.71 8.05 4.47
N SER A 23 -4.04 6.77 4.65
CA SER A 23 -3.29 5.83 5.46
C SER A 23 -3.15 4.51 4.72
N ALA A 24 -1.92 4.10 4.37
CA ALA A 24 -1.61 2.82 3.79
C ALA A 24 -1.00 1.88 4.83
N GLN A 25 -1.66 0.77 5.11
CA GLN A 25 -1.21 -0.24 6.05
C GLN A 25 -0.96 -1.56 5.31
N LYS A 26 0.21 -2.15 5.51
CA LYS A 26 0.43 -3.55 5.12
C LYS A 26 -0.26 -4.46 6.12
N LEU A 27 -0.95 -5.48 5.64
CA LEU A 27 -1.65 -6.49 6.41
C LEU A 27 -1.15 -7.86 5.92
N SER A 28 -0.61 -8.66 6.82
CA SER A 28 -0.33 -10.09 6.61
C SER A 28 -1.64 -10.85 6.66
N THR A 29 -1.95 -11.57 5.60
CA THR A 29 -3.12 -12.46 5.49
C THR A 29 -2.64 -13.90 5.30
N ALA A 30 -3.56 -14.87 5.46
CA ALA A 30 -3.24 -16.28 5.23
C ALA A 30 -2.78 -16.59 3.78
N SER A 31 -3.18 -15.75 2.81
CA SER A 31 -2.86 -15.92 1.40
C SER A 31 -1.60 -15.16 0.96
N GLY A 32 -1.04 -14.30 1.83
CA GLY A 32 0.06 -13.40 1.48
C GLY A 32 -0.07 -12.04 2.15
N THR A 33 0.79 -11.09 1.78
CA THR A 33 0.70 -9.71 2.27
C THR A 33 -0.18 -8.87 1.34
N VAL A 34 -1.01 -8.01 1.92
CA VAL A 34 -1.81 -7.04 1.19
C VAL A 34 -1.54 -5.65 1.73
N VAL A 35 -1.60 -4.63 0.88
CA VAL A 35 -1.67 -3.24 1.30
C VAL A 35 -3.13 -2.81 1.29
N SER A 36 -3.58 -2.21 2.38
CA SER A 36 -4.88 -1.56 2.52
C SER A 36 -4.64 -0.06 2.62
N VAL A 37 -5.23 0.72 1.72
CA VAL A 37 -5.22 2.18 1.81
C VAL A 37 -6.59 2.63 2.26
N SER A 38 -6.61 3.38 3.34
CA SER A 38 -7.79 3.99 3.93
C SER A 38 -7.74 5.51 3.78
N ASN A 39 -8.88 6.13 3.50
CA ASN A 39 -9.01 7.58 3.50
C ASN A 39 -9.07 8.16 4.93
N SER A 40 -9.19 9.48 5.04
CA SER A 40 -9.18 10.18 6.34
C SER A 40 -10.38 9.83 7.21
N SER A 41 -11.42 9.24 6.61
CA SER A 41 -12.61 8.73 7.31
C SER A 41 -12.42 7.29 7.80
N GLY A 42 -11.26 6.67 7.57
CA GLY A 42 -10.97 5.27 7.88
C GLY A 42 -11.64 4.27 6.93
N THR A 43 -12.15 4.72 5.79
CA THR A 43 -12.74 3.84 4.77
C THR A 43 -11.65 3.29 3.88
N GLU A 44 -11.55 1.97 3.75
CA GLU A 44 -10.68 1.31 2.78
C GLU A 44 -11.09 1.72 1.36
N VAL A 45 -10.23 2.49 0.70
CA VAL A 45 -10.42 2.98 -0.68
C VAL A 45 -9.63 2.16 -1.69
N TYR A 46 -8.62 1.42 -1.24
CA TYR A 46 -7.82 0.54 -2.07
C TYR A 46 -7.35 -0.67 -1.27
N ARG A 47 -7.25 -1.81 -1.96
CA ARG A 47 -6.61 -2.99 -1.43
C ARG A 47 -5.89 -3.75 -2.54
N GLY A 48 -4.58 -3.92 -2.39
CA GLY A 48 -3.71 -4.57 -3.36
C GLY A 48 -2.86 -5.67 -2.71
N THR A 49 -2.47 -6.67 -3.47
CA THR A 49 -1.54 -7.71 -2.98
C THR A 49 -0.13 -7.19 -3.13
N VAL A 50 0.69 -7.28 -2.10
CA VAL A 50 2.09 -6.80 -2.12
C VAL A 50 2.99 -7.81 -1.45
N ASP A 51 4.29 -7.73 -1.73
CA ASP A 51 5.27 -8.54 -1.02
C ASP A 51 5.38 -8.11 0.46
N ALA A 52 5.73 -9.06 1.33
CA ALA A 52 5.93 -8.75 2.76
C ALA A 52 7.07 -7.74 2.98
N ASP A 53 8.10 -7.84 2.13
CA ASP A 53 9.27 -6.97 2.10
C ASP A 53 8.99 -5.63 1.39
N ALA A 54 7.80 -5.46 0.79
CA ALA A 54 7.46 -4.23 0.10
C ALA A 54 7.50 -3.02 1.04
N VAL A 55 8.22 -1.97 0.68
CA VAL A 55 8.25 -0.71 1.42
C VAL A 55 7.17 0.20 0.85
N LEU A 56 6.27 0.64 1.73
CA LEU A 56 5.24 1.63 1.39
C LEU A 56 5.79 3.03 1.64
N HIS A 57 5.80 3.85 0.61
CA HIS A 57 6.29 5.23 0.69
C HIS A 57 5.36 6.18 -0.04
N TRP A 58 4.79 7.14 0.68
CA TRP A 58 3.98 8.19 0.06
C TRP A 58 4.87 9.28 -0.51
N LEU A 59 4.66 9.60 -1.79
CA LEU A 59 5.37 10.71 -2.40
C LEU A 59 4.82 12.04 -1.86
N THR A 60 5.69 12.78 -1.19
CA THR A 60 5.33 14.05 -0.54
C THR A 60 4.77 15.06 -1.55
N GLY A 61 3.66 15.71 -1.20
CA GLY A 61 2.98 16.66 -2.08
C GLY A 61 2.10 16.04 -3.17
N THR A 62 1.90 14.71 -3.17
CA THR A 62 1.03 14.00 -4.11
C THR A 62 0.19 12.90 -3.45
N ASP A 63 -0.85 12.44 -4.13
CA ASP A 63 -1.66 11.27 -3.75
C ASP A 63 -1.15 9.98 -4.41
N GLN A 64 0.18 9.79 -4.44
CA GLN A 64 0.84 8.63 -5.02
C GLN A 64 1.55 7.83 -3.92
N LEU A 65 1.16 6.56 -3.77
CA LEU A 65 1.82 5.58 -2.93
C LEU A 65 2.77 4.75 -3.77
N TYR A 66 4.06 4.81 -3.44
CA TYR A 66 5.07 3.97 -4.04
C TYR A 66 5.25 2.72 -3.18
N VAL A 67 5.12 1.57 -3.82
CA VAL A 67 5.34 0.25 -3.25
C VAL A 67 6.64 -0.29 -3.83
N ILE A 68 7.72 -0.18 -3.06
CA ILE A 68 9.05 -0.58 -3.48
C ILE A 68 9.24 -2.04 -3.08
N THR A 69 9.38 -2.93 -4.05
CA THR A 69 9.63 -4.35 -3.84
C THR A 69 10.98 -4.73 -4.47
N SER A 70 11.46 -5.93 -4.16
CA SER A 70 12.65 -6.49 -4.82
C SER A 70 12.45 -6.78 -6.31
N GLY A 71 11.20 -6.93 -6.76
CA GLY A 71 10.84 -7.13 -8.15
C GLY A 71 10.65 -5.84 -8.96
N GLY A 72 10.61 -4.67 -8.29
CA GLY A 72 10.41 -3.37 -8.91
C GLY A 72 9.61 -2.42 -8.04
N VAL A 73 9.22 -1.29 -8.61
CA VAL A 73 8.41 -0.28 -7.93
C VAL A 73 7.02 -0.26 -8.56
N ILE A 74 5.99 -0.41 -7.74
CA ILE A 74 4.60 -0.27 -8.14
C ILE A 74 4.12 1.07 -7.61
N VAL A 75 3.42 1.84 -8.44
CA VAL A 75 2.82 3.10 -8.00
C VAL A 75 1.33 2.88 -7.86
N ILE A 76 0.74 3.30 -6.76
CA ILE A 76 -0.70 3.27 -6.53
C ILE A 76 -1.14 4.71 -6.36
N ASP A 77 -2.01 5.18 -7.24
CA ASP A 77 -2.49 6.55 -7.21
C ASP A 77 -3.98 6.62 -7.57
N THR A 78 -4.56 7.79 -7.35
CA THR A 78 -5.98 8.07 -7.62
C THR A 78 -6.21 8.94 -8.86
N SER A 79 -5.24 9.06 -9.78
CA SER A 79 -5.33 9.93 -10.97
C SER A 79 -6.50 9.55 -11.89
N ALA A 80 -6.87 8.27 -11.94
CA ALA A 80 -8.04 7.77 -12.69
C ALA A 80 -9.39 8.03 -11.98
N GLY A 81 -9.40 8.73 -10.84
CA GLY A 81 -10.58 8.94 -9.99
C GLY A 81 -10.91 7.74 -9.08
N VAL A 82 -10.15 6.66 -9.18
CA VAL A 82 -10.16 5.51 -8.28
C VAL A 82 -8.71 5.13 -7.96
N TRP A 83 -8.49 4.56 -6.78
CA TRP A 83 -7.19 4.02 -6.44
C TRP A 83 -6.89 2.80 -7.29
N ALA A 84 -5.81 2.85 -8.06
CA ALA A 84 -5.36 1.75 -8.89
C ALA A 84 -3.83 1.73 -8.98
N GLU A 85 -3.31 0.58 -9.36
CA GLU A 85 -1.89 0.44 -9.71
C GLU A 85 -1.66 1.16 -11.03
N SER A 86 -0.82 2.18 -11.00
CA SER A 86 -0.29 2.84 -12.18
C SER A 86 1.11 2.34 -12.51
N PRO A 87 1.48 2.36 -13.80
CA PRO A 87 2.86 2.15 -14.19
C PRO A 87 3.74 3.21 -13.51
N ALA A 88 4.83 2.75 -12.90
CA ALA A 88 5.80 3.66 -12.31
C ALA A 88 6.31 4.64 -13.38
N PRO A 89 6.52 5.92 -13.01
CA PRO A 89 7.07 6.89 -13.94
C PRO A 89 8.46 6.43 -14.43
N SER A 90 8.78 6.75 -15.68
CA SER A 90 10.07 6.40 -16.30
C SER A 90 11.25 6.90 -15.49
N GLU A 91 11.06 8.02 -14.79
CA GLU A 91 11.98 8.55 -13.80
C GLU A 91 11.32 8.50 -12.41
N LEU A 92 11.84 7.64 -11.55
CA LEU A 92 11.45 7.62 -10.14
C LEU A 92 11.93 8.93 -9.46
N PRO A 93 11.12 9.52 -8.58
CA PRO A 93 11.53 10.64 -7.75
C PRO A 93 12.79 10.30 -6.94
N ASP A 94 13.67 11.28 -6.69
CA ASP A 94 14.90 11.05 -5.91
C ASP A 94 14.60 10.49 -4.52
N GLU A 95 13.47 10.88 -3.93
CA GLU A 95 12.97 10.36 -2.66
C GLU A 95 12.77 8.83 -2.70
N ILE A 96 12.24 8.31 -3.82
CA ILE A 96 12.06 6.87 -4.04
C ILE A 96 13.36 6.22 -4.46
N LYS A 97 14.15 6.84 -5.34
CA LYS A 97 15.46 6.32 -5.77
C LYS A 97 16.42 6.08 -4.60
N ALA A 98 16.35 6.91 -3.56
CA ALA A 98 17.14 6.74 -2.34
C ALA A 98 16.69 5.54 -1.47
N LEU A 99 15.47 5.05 -1.67
CA LEU A 99 14.87 3.93 -0.94
C LEU A 99 14.93 2.60 -1.70
N VAL A 100 15.15 2.63 -3.02
CA VAL A 100 15.38 1.42 -3.82
C VAL A 100 16.81 0.91 -3.56
N PRO A 101 17.00 -0.33 -3.11
CA PRO A 101 18.32 -0.92 -2.87
C PRO A 101 19.13 -1.20 -4.14
#